data_AF-A0A530GES4-F1
#
_entry.id   AF-A0A530GES4-F1
#
_cell.length_a   1.000
_cell.length_b   1.000
_cell.length_c   1.000
_cell.angle_alpha   90.00
_cell.angle_beta   90.00
_cell.angle_gamma   90.00
#
_symmetry.space_group_name_H-M   'P 1'
#
loop_
_entity.id
_entity.type
_entity.pdbx_description
1 polymer ?
#
loop_
_entity_poly.entity_id
_entity_poly.type
_entity_poly.pdbx_seq_one_letter_code
_entity_poly.pdbx_strand_id
1 'polypeptide(L)'
;SARVRYSNRTADNAIRHGVFRGLRDVGGLTTPMPVKRKRLIAESDLATIWVTDPERRLFGKTGPTKLDIAVYYALVGDFMLPHIIGRPVSLVRCPTGK
;
A
#
# COMPACT_ATOMS: atom_id res chain seq x y z
N SER A 1 -0.52 -20.45 16.05
CA SER A 1 0.77 -20.93 15.54
C SER A 1 0.49 -22.00 14.50
N ALA A 2 1.34 -22.18 13.48
CA ALA A 2 1.10 -23.15 12.42
C ALA A 2 1.94 -24.42 12.63
N ARG A 3 1.40 -25.59 12.26
CA ARG A 3 2.13 -26.85 12.17
C ARG A 3 2.59 -27.03 10.72
N VAL A 4 3.90 -27.09 10.52
CA VAL A 4 4.54 -27.28 9.22
C VAL A 4 5.44 -28.51 9.31
N ARG A 5 5.30 -29.46 8.38
CA ARG A 5 6.28 -30.54 8.18
C ARG A 5 7.35 -30.04 7.23
N TYR A 6 8.61 -30.36 7.47
CA TYR A 6 9.71 -29.94 6.63
C TYR A 6 10.84 -30.98 6.63
N SER A 7 11.74 -30.92 5.66
CA SER A 7 12.88 -31.85 5.58
C SER A 7 13.99 -31.47 6.55
N ASN A 8 14.49 -30.24 6.45
CA ASN A 8 15.62 -29.70 7.20
C ASN A 8 15.56 -28.17 7.28
N ARG A 9 16.45 -27.59 8.10
CA ARG A 9 16.67 -26.15 8.20
C ARG A 9 18.02 -25.76 7.60
N THR A 10 18.14 -24.53 7.09
CA THR A 10 19.43 -23.94 6.72
C THR A 10 20.21 -23.50 7.95
N ALA A 11 21.49 -23.14 7.75
CA ALA A 11 22.33 -22.52 8.78
C ALA A 11 21.68 -21.25 9.38
N ASP A 12 20.97 -20.47 8.55
CA ASP A 12 20.24 -19.27 8.96
C ASP A 12 18.83 -19.57 9.51
N ASN A 13 18.57 -20.82 9.91
CA ASN A 13 17.32 -21.27 10.54
C ASN A 13 16.05 -21.23 9.65
N ALA A 14 16.20 -21.08 8.32
CA ALA A 14 15.09 -21.10 7.38
C ALA A 14 14.64 -22.54 7.04
N ILE A 15 13.33 -22.74 6.81
CA ILE A 15 12.72 -24.05 6.56
C ILE A 15 12.87 -24.44 5.07
N ARG A 16 13.32 -25.66 4.77
CA ARG A 16 13.32 -26.23 3.40
C ARG A 16 12.23 -27.29 3.22
N HIS A 17 11.66 -27.32 2.02
CA HIS A 17 10.58 -28.24 1.62
C HIS A 17 9.42 -28.28 2.64
N GLY A 18 8.97 -27.10 3.08
CA GLY A 18 7.88 -26.96 4.03
C GLY A 18 6.52 -27.31 3.42
N VAL A 19 5.79 -28.24 4.05
CA VAL A 19 4.39 -28.57 3.76
C VAL A 19 3.55 -28.18 4.96
N PHE A 20 2.60 -27.27 4.75
CA PHE A 20 1.64 -26.86 5.77
C PHE A 20 0.73 -28.03 6.16
N ARG A 21 0.56 -28.27 7.46
CA ARG A 21 -0.23 -29.39 8.00
C ARG A 21 -1.47 -28.94 8.78
N GLY A 22 -1.60 -27.66 9.07
CA GLY A 22 -2.73 -27.10 9.80
C GLY A 22 -2.30 -25.99 10.77
N LEU A 23 -3.27 -25.21 11.21
CA LEU A 23 -3.09 -24.25 12.30
C LEU A 23 -3.31 -24.98 13.63
N ARG A 24 -2.45 -24.73 14.63
CA ARG A 24 -2.87 -24.97 16.02
C ARG A 24 -3.89 -23.90 16.36
N ASP A 25 -4.97 -24.33 16.99
CA ASP A 25 -5.86 -23.42 17.67
C ASP A 25 -5.10 -22.89 18.89
N VAL A 26 -4.72 -21.62 18.83
CA VAL A 26 -4.06 -20.94 19.93
C VAL A 26 -5.01 -19.84 20.30
N GLY A 27 -5.85 -20.11 21.31
CA GLY A 27 -6.67 -19.09 21.93
C GLY A 27 -5.76 -17.92 22.31
N GLY A 28 -6.06 -16.73 21.79
CA GLY A 28 -5.30 -15.52 22.09
C GLY A 28 -4.29 -15.06 21.04
N LEU A 29 -4.24 -15.65 19.84
CA LEU A 29 -3.69 -14.91 18.69
C LEU A 29 -4.67 -13.81 18.31
N THR A 30 -4.55 -12.67 18.99
CA THR A 30 -5.21 -11.44 18.57
C THR A 30 -4.72 -11.10 17.18
N THR A 31 -5.63 -11.07 16.21
CA THR A 31 -5.40 -10.41 14.93
C THR A 31 -4.87 -9.01 15.26
N PRO A 32 -3.68 -8.61 14.78
CA PRO A 32 -3.18 -7.28 15.07
C PRO A 32 -4.25 -6.30 14.59
N MET A 33 -4.81 -5.55 15.52
CA MET A 33 -5.83 -4.57 15.20
C MET A 33 -5.21 -3.57 14.22
N PRO A 34 -5.91 -3.21 13.14
CA PRO A 34 -5.40 -2.18 12.25
C PRO A 34 -5.16 -0.91 13.07
N VAL A 35 -3.90 -0.51 13.19
CA VAL A 35 -3.55 0.72 13.89
C VAL A 35 -4.21 1.86 13.13
N LYS A 36 -5.11 2.58 13.81
CA LYS A 36 -5.78 3.75 13.23
C LYS A 36 -4.70 4.77 12.88
N ARG A 37 -4.47 4.97 11.58
CA ARG A 37 -3.48 5.94 11.11
C ARG A 37 -3.98 7.36 11.37
N LYS A 38 -3.06 8.24 11.72
CA LYS A 38 -3.36 9.67 11.88
C LYS A 38 -3.53 10.27 10.49
N ARG A 39 -4.69 10.90 10.26
CA ARG A 39 -4.92 11.69 9.05
C ARG A 39 -4.04 12.93 9.09
N LEU A 40 -3.20 13.12 8.07
CA LEU A 40 -2.23 14.23 8.02
C LEU A 40 -2.73 15.44 7.22
N ILE A 41 -3.64 15.22 6.27
CA ILE A 41 -4.21 16.25 5.39
C ILE A 41 -5.73 16.29 5.60
N ALA A 42 -6.32 17.48 5.77
CA ALA A 42 -7.76 17.62 5.95
C ALA A 42 -8.52 17.61 4.62
N GLU A 43 -9.82 17.32 4.66
CA GLU A 43 -10.68 17.35 3.46
C GLU A 43 -10.79 18.76 2.85
N SER A 44 -10.70 19.81 3.68
CA SER A 44 -10.62 21.20 3.24
C SER A 44 -9.37 21.49 2.40
N ASP A 45 -8.23 20.89 2.76
CA ASP A 45 -6.97 21.06 2.04
C ASP A 45 -7.06 20.39 0.66
N LEU A 46 -7.65 19.19 0.62
CA LEU A 46 -7.90 18.46 -0.64
C LEU A 46 -8.86 19.23 -1.55
N ALA A 47 -9.90 19.85 -0.99
CA ALA A 47 -10.88 20.63 -1.75
C ALA A 47 -10.29 21.90 -2.41
N THR A 48 -9.10 22.34 -1.98
CA THR A 48 -8.39 23.48 -2.58
C THR A 48 -7.65 23.09 -3.88
N ILE A 49 -7.47 21.79 -4.15
CA ILE A 49 -6.72 21.30 -5.30
C ILE A 49 -7.63 21.16 -6.52
N TRP A 50 -7.39 21.99 -7.54
CA TRP A 50 -8.11 21.91 -8.82
C TRP A 50 -7.44 20.93 -9.79
N VAL A 51 -8.18 19.91 -10.23
CA VAL A 51 -7.72 18.93 -11.22
C VAL A 51 -8.23 19.32 -12.61
N THR A 52 -7.33 19.82 -13.45
CA THR A 52 -7.63 20.08 -14.87
C THR A 52 -7.71 18.80 -15.68
N ASP A 53 -8.61 18.77 -16.67
CA ASP A 53 -8.80 17.64 -17.58
C ASP A 53 -8.96 16.28 -16.84
N PRO A 54 -9.98 16.17 -15.97
CA PRO A 54 -10.10 15.05 -15.03
C PRO A 54 -10.37 13.72 -15.72
N GLU A 55 -11.11 13.72 -16.84
CA GLU A 55 -11.52 12.52 -17.60
C GLU A 55 -10.39 11.93 -18.44
N ARG A 56 -9.28 12.66 -18.59
CA ARG A 56 -8.15 12.20 -19.38
C ARG A 56 -7.58 10.91 -18.85
N ARG A 57 -7.48 9.91 -19.73
CA ARG A 57 -6.89 8.61 -19.41
C ARG A 57 -5.37 8.66 -19.45
N LEU A 58 -4.76 8.06 -18.44
CA LEU A 58 -3.34 7.87 -18.28
C LEU A 58 -3.04 6.37 -18.39
N PHE A 59 -1.86 6.01 -18.88
CA PHE A 59 -1.45 4.62 -19.10
C PHE A 59 -2.29 3.89 -20.16
N GLY A 60 -2.62 4.59 -21.24
CA GLY A 60 -3.36 4.03 -22.39
C GLY A 60 -4.88 4.18 -22.31
N LYS A 61 -5.59 3.66 -23.32
CA LYS A 61 -7.03 3.86 -23.51
C LYS A 61 -7.92 3.22 -22.44
N THR A 62 -7.42 2.20 -21.75
CA THR A 62 -8.14 1.48 -20.68
C THR A 62 -7.63 1.84 -19.28
N GLY A 63 -6.61 2.70 -19.18
CA GLY A 63 -6.04 3.08 -17.91
C GLY A 63 -6.92 4.07 -17.11
N PRO A 64 -6.53 4.35 -15.87
CA PRO A 64 -7.25 5.25 -14.98
C PRO A 64 -7.30 6.68 -15.54
N THR A 65 -8.33 7.42 -15.14
CA THR A 65 -8.40 8.85 -15.42
C THR A 65 -7.43 9.62 -14.52
N LYS A 66 -7.09 10.85 -14.91
CA LYS A 66 -6.27 11.75 -14.09
C LYS A 66 -6.91 12.02 -12.74
N LEU A 67 -8.25 12.10 -12.69
CA LEU A 67 -9.00 12.21 -11.45
C LEU A 67 -8.83 10.97 -10.57
N ASP A 68 -8.92 9.75 -11.13
CA ASP A 68 -8.73 8.51 -10.37
C ASP A 68 -7.37 8.48 -9.67
N ILE A 69 -6.31 8.95 -10.35
CA ILE A 69 -4.98 9.04 -9.74
C ILE A 69 -4.93 10.07 -8.61
N ALA A 70 -5.55 11.25 -8.79
CA ALA A 70 -5.60 12.27 -7.75
C ALA A 70 -6.36 11.76 -6.51
N VAL A 71 -7.51 11.12 -6.71
CA VAL A 71 -8.30 10.51 -5.64
C VAL A 71 -7.54 9.38 -4.97
N TYR A 72 -6.84 8.54 -5.74
CA TYR A 72 -5.99 7.48 -5.19
C TYR A 72 -4.96 8.05 -4.21
N TYR A 73 -4.22 9.10 -4.59
CA TYR A 73 -3.24 9.73 -3.69
C TYR A 73 -3.89 10.39 -2.47
N ALA A 74 -5.10 10.94 -2.59
CA ALA A 74 -5.85 11.44 -1.43
C ALA A 74 -6.20 10.31 -0.45
N LEU A 75 -6.57 9.13 -0.96
CA LEU A 75 -6.91 7.96 -0.14
C LEU A 75 -5.69 7.30 0.52
N VAL A 76 -4.58 7.16 -0.21
CA VAL A 76 -3.37 6.51 0.31
C VAL A 76 -2.38 7.47 0.96
N GLY A 77 -2.67 8.77 0.96
CA GLY A 77 -1.78 9.82 1.48
C GLY A 77 -1.31 9.55 2.90
N ASP A 78 -2.20 9.11 3.79
CA ASP A 78 -1.88 8.78 5.19
C ASP A 78 -0.90 7.60 5.34
N PHE A 79 -0.77 6.76 4.30
CA PHE A 79 0.20 5.67 4.26
C PHE A 79 1.53 6.15 3.69
N MET A 80 1.49 7.00 2.66
CA MET A 80 2.67 7.45 1.93
C MET A 80 3.44 8.55 2.67
N LEU A 81 2.72 9.56 3.18
CA LEU A 81 3.29 10.78 3.73
C LEU A 81 4.29 10.55 4.87
N PRO A 82 4.06 9.65 5.87
CA PRO A 82 5.04 9.39 6.93
C PRO A 82 6.42 8.97 6.41
N HIS A 83 6.50 8.42 5.20
CA HIS A 83 7.75 7.95 4.61
C HIS A 83 8.47 9.01 3.77
N ILE A 84 7.78 10.06 3.32
CA ILE A 84 8.32 11.07 2.40
C ILE A 84 8.34 12.49 2.98
N ILE A 85 7.59 12.78 4.05
CA ILE A 85 7.56 14.10 4.66
C ILE A 85 8.97 14.45 5.20
N GLY A 86 9.40 15.71 4.98
CA GLY A 86 10.73 16.17 5.38
C GLY A 86 11.89 15.60 4.55
N ARG A 87 11.61 14.88 3.44
CA ARG A 87 12.63 14.37 2.53
C ARG A 87 12.48 15.02 1.15
N PRO A 88 13.57 15.41 0.46
CA PRO A 88 13.50 15.79 -0.94
C PRO A 88 12.94 14.64 -1.81
N VAL A 89 11.99 14.94 -2.68
CA VAL A 89 11.35 13.96 -3.57
C VAL A 89 11.52 14.39 -5.03
N SER A 90 12.02 13.49 -5.86
CA SER A 90 12.03 13.66 -7.31
C SER A 90 10.67 13.25 -7.91
N LEU A 91 10.13 14.06 -8.81
CA LEU A 91 8.85 13.78 -9.47
C LEU A 91 9.07 13.24 -10.89
N VAL A 92 8.63 12.01 -11.13
CA VAL A 92 8.45 11.49 -12.50
C VAL A 92 7.14 12.03 -13.03
N ARG A 93 7.19 12.87 -14.07
CA ARG A 93 6.02 13.46 -14.69
C ARG A 93 5.76 12.80 -16.04
N CYS A 94 4.53 12.34 -16.25
CA CYS A 94 4.06 11.77 -17.51
C CYS A 94 2.95 12.65 -18.11
N PRO A 95 3.28 13.86 -18.61
CA PRO A 95 2.27 14.83 -19.05
C PRO A 95 1.48 14.38 -20.28
N THR A 96 1.97 13.38 -21.03
CA THR A 96 1.29 12.76 -22.18
C THR A 96 0.48 11.52 -21.80
N GLY A 97 0.70 10.94 -20.62
CA GLY A 97 0.03 9.72 -20.16
C GLY A 97 0.41 8.45 -20.93
N LYS A 98 1.48 8.51 -21.72
CA LYS A 98 2.09 7.36 -22.40
C LYS A 98 3.33 6.91 -21.63
#